data_AF-A0A972S6Q4-F1
#
_entry.id   AF-A0A972S6Q4-F1
#
_cell.length_a   1.000
_cell.length_b   1.000
_cell.length_c   1.000
_cell.angle_alpha   90.00
_cell.angle_beta   90.00
_cell.angle_gamma   90.00
#
_symmetry.space_group_name_H-M   'P 1'
#
loop_
_entity.id
_entity.type
_entity.pdbx_description
1 polymer ?
#
loop_
_entity_poly.entity_id
_entity_poly.type
_entity_poly.pdbx_seq_one_letter_code
_entity_poly.pdbx_strand_id
1 'polypeptide(L)'
;MHVLRVVDAKVVEEEGLVIFYLESREELAPLLESAQTVEASLDVMYGEEDDVPYLILNMNTGEVEIVAELPYGKVWEVLRDGRQIVAVMPIGDDPESWPMVGININDFLRGFVFGAERLWKEISRTYD
;
A
#
# COMPACT_ATOMS: atom_id res chain seq x y z
N MET A 1 17.13 11.42 -0.96
CA MET A 1 15.81 10.77 -1.00
C MET A 1 16.05 9.29 -0.89
N HIS A 2 15.61 8.68 0.22
CA HIS A 2 15.72 7.24 0.45
C HIS A 2 14.48 6.55 -0.11
N VAL A 3 14.65 5.42 -0.79
CA VAL A 3 13.53 4.64 -1.33
C VAL A 3 13.39 3.37 -0.51
N LEU A 4 12.23 3.18 0.12
CA LEU A 4 11.90 1.98 0.89
C LEU A 4 10.92 1.14 0.10
N ARG A 5 11.19 -0.17 0.02
CA ARG A 5 10.32 -1.12 -0.68
C ARG A 5 9.56 -1.96 0.31
N VAL A 6 8.24 -1.97 0.15
CA VAL A 6 7.36 -2.86 0.90
C VAL A 6 7.54 -4.27 0.36
N VAL A 7 7.86 -5.20 1.27
CA VAL A 7 8.08 -6.61 0.94
C VAL A 7 6.89 -7.49 1.24
N ASP A 8 6.01 -7.03 2.13
CA ASP A 8 4.74 -7.69 2.42
C ASP A 8 3.72 -6.68 2.94
N ALA A 9 2.43 -6.98 2.78
CA ALA A 9 1.34 -6.15 3.27
C ALA A 9 0.22 -7.00 3.89
N LYS A 10 -0.24 -6.59 5.07
CA LYS A 10 -1.35 -7.25 5.77
C LYS A 10 -2.50 -6.29 6.03
N VAL A 11 -3.72 -6.78 5.84
CA VAL A 11 -4.94 -6.06 6.24
C VAL A 11 -5.36 -6.46 7.65
N VAL A 12 -5.66 -5.49 8.50
CA VAL A 12 -6.36 -5.66 9.77
C VAL A 12 -7.77 -5.11 9.59
N GLU A 13 -8.70 -6.02 9.24
CA GLU A 13 -10.05 -5.67 8.79
C GLU A 13 -10.87 -4.91 9.83
N GLU A 14 -10.73 -5.27 11.11
CA GLU A 14 -11.47 -4.66 12.22
C GLU A 14 -11.13 -3.17 12.41
N GLU A 15 -9.94 -2.75 11.97
CA GLU A 15 -9.43 -1.39 12.12
C GLU A 15 -9.35 -0.61 10.80
N GLY A 16 -9.63 -1.27 9.66
CA GLY A 16 -9.43 -0.66 8.34
C GLY A 16 -7.96 -0.29 8.08
N LEU A 17 -7.03 -0.99 8.72
CA LEU A 17 -5.60 -0.71 8.72
C LEU A 17 -4.89 -1.61 7.71
N VAL A 18 -3.92 -1.05 6.98
CA VAL A 18 -2.96 -1.83 6.20
C VAL A 18 -1.59 -1.72 6.87
N ILE A 19 -0.92 -2.85 7.09
CA ILE A 19 0.43 -2.89 7.64
C ILE A 19 1.37 -3.19 6.48
N PHE A 20 2.34 -2.31 6.24
CA PHE A 20 3.43 -2.51 5.30
C PHE A 20 4.68 -2.97 6.04
N TYR A 21 5.18 -4.12 5.62
CA TYR A 21 6.41 -4.68 6.12
C TYR A 21 7.58 -4.29 5.22
N LEU A 22 8.68 -3.88 5.85
CA LEU A 22 9.96 -3.58 5.21
C LEU A 22 11.01 -4.61 5.62
N GLU A 23 12.08 -4.72 4.83
CA GLU A 23 13.19 -5.64 5.08
C GLU A 23 14.03 -5.26 6.31
N SER A 24 14.23 -3.96 6.57
CA SER A 24 15.15 -3.51 7.62
C SER A 24 14.61 -2.37 8.48
N ARG A 25 15.00 -2.40 9.75
CA ARG A 25 14.79 -1.33 10.74
C ARG A 25 15.60 -0.08 10.43
N GLU A 26 16.78 -0.23 9.85
CA GLU A 26 17.69 0.90 9.54
C GLU A 26 17.08 1.84 8.50
N GLU A 27 16.19 1.32 7.67
CA GLU A 27 15.44 2.03 6.63
C GLU A 27 14.32 2.92 7.20
N LEU A 28 13.85 2.65 8.41
CA LEU A 28 12.73 3.36 9.05
C LEU A 28 13.17 4.57 9.88
N ALA A 29 14.47 4.76 10.11
CA ALA A 29 14.99 5.86 10.92
C ALA A 29 14.43 7.24 10.50
N PRO A 30 14.33 7.57 9.20
CA PRO A 30 13.77 8.87 8.78
C PRO A 30 12.24 8.99 8.97
N LEU A 31 11.52 7.86 9.03
CA LEU A 31 10.06 7.84 9.24
C LEU A 31 9.67 7.95 10.72
N LEU A 32 10.52 7.47 11.63
CA LEU A 32 10.30 7.53 13.07
C LEU A 32 10.26 8.97 13.62
N GLU A 33 10.86 9.93 12.91
CA GLU A 33 10.94 11.33 13.34
C GLU A 33 9.75 12.18 12.87
N SER A 34 8.84 11.64 12.04
CA SER A 34 7.72 12.41 11.50
C SER A 34 6.44 11.58 11.29
N ALA A 35 5.50 11.67 12.24
CA ALA A 35 4.12 11.22 12.00
C ALA A 35 3.46 12.21 11.04
N GLN A 36 3.36 11.85 9.76
CA GLN A 36 2.79 12.71 8.72
C GLN A 36 1.69 11.99 7.93
N THR A 37 0.70 12.76 7.50
CA THR A 37 -0.18 12.33 6.42
C THR A 37 0.52 12.65 5.11
N VAL A 38 0.66 11.65 4.24
CA VAL A 38 1.38 11.76 2.98
C VAL A 38 0.42 11.66 1.80
N GLU A 39 0.74 12.37 0.74
CA GLU A 39 0.08 12.18 -0.55
C GLU A 39 0.59 10.89 -1.18
N ALA A 40 -0.35 10.11 -1.73
CA ALA A 40 -0.08 8.89 -2.45
C ALA A 40 -0.31 9.08 -3.95
N SER A 41 0.52 8.43 -4.76
CA SER A 41 0.22 8.14 -6.15
C SER A 41 -0.05 6.65 -6.33
N LEU A 42 -0.92 6.32 -7.28
CA LEU A 42 -1.27 4.95 -7.62
C LEU A 42 -1.08 4.71 -9.11
N ASP A 43 -0.61 3.53 -9.45
CA ASP A 43 -0.62 2.97 -10.80
C ASP A 43 -1.03 1.49 -10.74
N VAL A 44 -1.38 0.90 -11.88
CA VAL A 44 -1.67 -0.54 -11.99
C VAL A 44 -0.82 -1.13 -13.10
N MET A 45 -0.03 -2.15 -12.75
CA MET A 45 0.76 -2.93 -13.70
C MET A 45 0.27 -4.38 -13.73
N TYR A 46 0.49 -5.08 -14.85
CA TYR A 46 0.22 -6.51 -14.93
C TYR A 46 1.50 -7.29 -14.60
N GLY A 47 1.43 -8.19 -13.62
CA GLY A 47 2.50 -9.12 -13.29
C GLY A 47 2.46 -10.30 -14.25
N GLU A 48 3.49 -10.43 -15.10
CA GLU A 48 3.58 -11.54 -16.06
C GLU A 48 3.97 -12.87 -15.40
N GLU A 49 4.55 -12.84 -14.19
CA GLU A 49 5.06 -14.05 -13.52
C GLU A 49 3.96 -14.87 -12.86
N ASP A 50 2.95 -14.20 -12.31
CA ASP A 50 1.87 -14.77 -11.53
C ASP A 50 0.47 -14.49 -12.12
N ASP A 51 0.43 -13.85 -13.30
CA ASP A 51 -0.77 -13.55 -14.06
C ASP A 51 -1.82 -12.76 -13.27
N VAL A 52 -1.39 -11.79 -12.46
CA VAL A 52 -2.29 -10.90 -11.72
C VAL A 52 -1.88 -9.44 -11.83
N PRO A 53 -2.81 -8.48 -11.72
CA PRO A 53 -2.47 -7.08 -11.67
C PRO A 53 -1.98 -6.68 -10.28
N TYR A 54 -1.05 -5.73 -10.27
CA TYR A 54 -0.41 -5.14 -9.10
C TYR A 54 -0.76 -3.66 -9.02
N LEU A 55 -1.18 -3.21 -7.84
CA LEU A 55 -1.33 -1.81 -7.51
C LEU A 55 0.01 -1.29 -7.01
N ILE A 56 0.56 -0.33 -7.73
CA ILE A 56 1.80 0.34 -7.39
C ILE A 56 1.45 1.59 -6.60
N LEU A 57 1.70 1.57 -5.30
CA LEU A 57 1.47 2.68 -4.41
C LEU A 57 2.80 3.35 -4.07
N ASN A 58 2.92 4.63 -4.40
CA ASN A 58 4.07 5.44 -3.99
C ASN A 58 3.61 6.48 -2.98
N MET A 59 4.33 6.58 -1.88
CA MET A 59 4.08 7.56 -0.82
C MET A 59 5.34 8.39 -0.60
N ASN A 60 5.20 9.71 -0.59
CA ASN A 60 6.35 10.60 -0.44
C ASN A 60 6.24 11.41 0.86
N THR A 61 7.24 11.28 1.73
CA THR A 61 7.33 12.01 3.02
C THR A 61 8.24 13.23 2.95
N GLY A 62 8.74 13.57 1.75
CA GLY A 62 9.77 14.57 1.48
C GLY A 62 11.19 13.98 1.55
N GLU A 63 11.48 13.20 2.58
CA GLU A 63 12.81 12.59 2.78
C GLU A 63 12.87 11.14 2.27
N VAL A 64 11.72 10.46 2.35
CA VAL A 64 11.54 9.05 2.00
C VAL A 64 10.44 8.89 0.96
N GLU A 65 10.71 8.03 -0.01
CA GLU A 65 9.71 7.46 -0.89
C GLU A 65 9.47 6.01 -0.48
N ILE A 66 8.22 5.66 -0.18
CA ILE A 66 7.83 4.29 0.14
C ILE A 66 7.07 3.75 -1.08
N VAL A 67 7.53 2.62 -1.61
CA VAL A 67 6.97 1.97 -2.79
C VAL A 67 6.42 0.62 -2.38
N ALA A 68 5.13 0.40 -2.65
CA ALA A 68 4.46 -0.88 -2.43
C ALA A 68 3.91 -1.43 -3.74
N GLU A 69 4.26 -2.69 -4.03
CA GLU A 69 3.76 -3.45 -5.17
C GLU A 69 2.77 -4.48 -4.61
N LEU A 70 1.47 -4.16 -4.72
CA LEU A 70 0.42 -4.87 -4.01
C LEU A 70 -0.40 -5.72 -5.00
N PRO A 71 -0.30 -7.06 -4.97
CA PRO A 71 -1.09 -7.90 -5.86
C PRO A 71 -2.59 -7.70 -5.62
N TYR A 72 -3.40 -7.93 -6.65
CA TYR A 72 -4.85 -7.84 -6.54
C TYR A 72 -5.39 -8.67 -5.37
N GLY A 73 -6.18 -8.02 -4.50
CA GLY A 73 -6.73 -8.67 -3.32
C GLY A 73 -7.25 -7.68 -2.29
N LYS A 74 -7.29 -8.11 -1.02
CA LYS A 74 -7.92 -7.36 0.09
C LYS A 74 -7.35 -5.96 0.31
N VAL A 75 -6.06 -5.75 0.05
CA VAL A 75 -5.45 -4.43 0.21
C VAL A 75 -6.09 -3.41 -0.74
N TRP A 76 -6.44 -3.81 -1.97
CA TRP A 76 -7.11 -2.92 -2.92
C TRP A 76 -8.50 -2.51 -2.43
N GLU A 77 -9.24 -3.45 -1.84
CA GLU A 77 -10.57 -3.20 -1.28
C GLU A 77 -10.50 -2.17 -0.15
N VAL A 78 -9.50 -2.30 0.74
CA VAL A 78 -9.26 -1.34 1.82
C VAL A 78 -8.86 0.02 1.27
N LEU A 79 -7.97 0.07 0.27
CA LEU A 79 -7.51 1.33 -0.35
C LEU A 79 -8.63 2.09 -1.07
N ARG A 80 -9.61 1.36 -1.64
CA ARG A 80 -10.82 1.94 -2.25
C ARG A 80 -11.73 2.62 -1.22
N ASP A 81 -11.85 2.07 -0.02
CA ASP A 81 -12.89 2.47 0.93
C ASP A 81 -12.60 3.79 1.67
N GLY A 82 -11.38 4.35 1.54
CA GLY A 82 -11.00 5.70 1.96
C GLY A 82 -10.18 5.78 3.27
N ARG A 83 -9.72 7.00 3.64
CA ARG A 83 -8.78 7.35 4.74
C ARG A 83 -8.16 6.13 5.45
N GLN A 84 -7.00 5.72 4.97
CA GLN A 84 -6.27 4.60 5.56
C GLN A 84 -5.11 5.08 6.44
N ILE A 85 -4.94 4.39 7.53
CA ILE A 85 -3.70 4.42 8.30
C ILE A 85 -2.85 3.26 7.76
N VAL A 86 -1.57 3.53 7.52
CA VAL A 86 -0.60 2.51 7.18
C VAL A 86 0.48 2.48 8.24
N ALA A 87 0.59 1.34 8.92
CA ALA A 87 1.73 1.08 9.80
C ALA A 87 2.90 0.62 8.93
N VAL A 88 4.07 1.24 9.07
CA VAL A 88 5.27 0.84 8.32
C VAL A 88 6.29 0.29 9.32
N MET A 89 6.66 -0.98 9.19
CA MET A 89 7.47 -1.66 10.21
C MET A 89 8.34 -2.77 9.62
N PRO A 90 9.42 -3.20 10.30
CA PRO A 90 10.19 -4.37 9.88
C PRO A 90 9.36 -5.65 10.04
N ILE A 91 9.65 -6.66 9.21
CA ILE A 91 9.10 -8.01 9.40
C ILE A 91 9.46 -8.53 10.80
N GLY A 92 8.44 -9.01 11.54
CA GLY A 92 8.62 -9.72 12.81
C GLY A 92 8.42 -8.88 14.08
N ASP A 93 8.22 -7.58 13.95
CA ASP A 93 7.93 -6.69 15.08
C ASP A 93 6.42 -6.56 15.36
N ASP A 94 6.05 -5.82 16.42
CA ASP A 94 4.66 -5.53 16.82
C ASP A 94 4.18 -4.15 16.30
N PRO A 95 3.05 -4.04 15.57
CA PRO A 95 2.57 -2.78 14.98
C PRO A 95 2.41 -1.62 15.96
N GLU A 96 2.07 -1.88 17.23
CA GLU A 96 1.88 -0.84 18.25
C GLU A 96 3.19 -0.08 18.58
N SER A 97 4.34 -0.65 18.20
CA SER A 97 5.67 -0.11 18.50
C SER A 97 6.23 0.80 17.41
N TRP A 98 5.52 0.96 16.29
CA TRP A 98 6.04 1.54 15.05
C TRP A 98 5.23 2.74 14.54
N PRO A 99 5.83 3.64 13.76
CA PRO A 99 5.19 4.86 13.33
C PRO A 99 4.05 4.54 12.36
N MET A 100 2.93 5.20 12.58
CA MET A 100 1.79 5.17 11.68
C MET A 100 1.89 6.33 10.69
N VAL A 101 1.82 6.02 9.41
CA VAL A 101 1.75 6.99 8.31
C VAL A 101 0.31 7.04 7.83
N GLY A 102 -0.30 8.23 7.89
CA GLY A 102 -1.63 8.42 7.30
C GLY A 102 -1.51 8.54 5.79
N ILE A 103 -2.32 7.80 5.04
CA ILE A 103 -2.38 7.97 3.58
C ILE A 103 -3.68 8.67 3.22
N ASN A 104 -3.57 9.73 2.43
CA ASN A 104 -4.73 10.36 1.84
C ASN A 104 -4.92 9.91 0.38
N ILE A 105 -5.78 8.93 0.16
CA ILE A 105 -6.23 8.53 -1.18
C ILE A 105 -7.48 9.33 -1.53
N ASN A 106 -7.35 10.27 -2.45
CA ASN A 106 -8.45 11.12 -2.90
C ASN A 106 -9.49 10.35 -3.73
N ASP A 107 -10.65 10.95 -3.97
CA ASP A 107 -11.76 10.30 -4.69
C ASP A 107 -11.43 9.89 -6.12
N PHE A 108 -10.51 10.62 -6.79
CA PHE A 108 -10.04 10.24 -8.12
C PHE A 108 -9.27 8.91 -8.08
N LEU A 109 -8.31 8.80 -7.16
CA LEU A 109 -7.51 7.59 -6.97
C LEU A 109 -8.35 6.41 -6.50
N ARG A 110 -9.35 6.65 -5.64
CA ARG A 110 -10.32 5.62 -5.23
C ARG A 110 -11.13 5.11 -6.43
N GLY A 111 -11.58 6.02 -7.30
CA GLY A 111 -12.27 5.68 -8.54
C GLY A 111 -11.39 4.88 -9.51
N PHE A 112 -10.10 5.21 -9.58
CA PHE A 112 -9.11 4.48 -10.37
C PHE A 112 -8.96 3.03 -9.89
N VAL A 113 -8.74 2.80 -8.59
CA VAL A 113 -8.65 1.45 -8.00
C VAL A 113 -9.93 0.66 -8.27
N PHE A 114 -11.11 1.27 -8.04
CA PHE A 114 -12.38 0.63 -8.32
C PHE A 114 -12.54 0.20 -9.78
N GLY A 115 -12.12 1.05 -10.72
CA GLY A 115 -12.14 0.75 -12.15
C GLY A 115 -11.24 -0.43 -12.50
N ALA A 116 -10.01 -0.45 -11.96
CA ALA A 116 -9.06 -1.54 -12.15
C ALA A 116 -9.57 -2.86 -11.57
N GLU A 117 -10.10 -2.86 -10.34
CA GLU A 117 -10.71 -4.05 -9.72
C GLU A 117 -11.82 -4.62 -10.60
N ARG A 118 -12.69 -3.76 -11.12
CA ARG A 118 -13.84 -4.18 -11.93
C ARG A 118 -13.41 -4.76 -13.27
N LEU A 119 -12.41 -4.15 -13.92
CA LEU A 119 -11.85 -4.67 -15.17
C LEU A 119 -11.22 -6.04 -14.94
N TRP A 120 -10.41 -6.17 -13.88
CA TRP A 120 -9.78 -7.44 -13.54
C TRP A 120 -10.81 -8.54 -13.28
N LYS A 121 -11.83 -8.28 -12.44
CA LYS A 121 -12.91 -9.24 -12.17
C LYS A 121 -13.61 -9.73 -13.44
N GLU A 122 -13.76 -8.87 -14.45
CA GLU A 122 -14.37 -9.25 -15.72
C GLU A 122 -13.44 -10.11 -16.58
N ILE A 123 -12.14 -9.75 -16.63
CA ILE A 123 -11.11 -10.55 -17.29
C ILE A 123 -11.06 -11.94 -16.66
N SER A 124 -10.88 -12.04 -15.34
CA SER A 124 -10.76 -13.32 -14.63
C SER A 124 -11.96 -14.24 -14.90
N ARG A 125 -13.19 -13.70 -14.89
CA ARG A 125 -14.41 -14.46 -15.20
C ARG A 125 -14.51 -14.95 -16.65
N THR A 126 -13.85 -14.26 -17.57
CA THR A 126 -13.89 -14.59 -19.00
C THR A 126 -12.94 -15.73 -19.33
N TYR A 127 -11.89 -15.90 -18.52
CA TYR A 127 -10.82 -16.89 -18.73
C TYR A 127 -10.86 -18.06 -17.72
N ASP A 128 -11.86 -18.09 -16.83
CA ASP A 128 -12.27 -19.25 -16.00
C ASP A 128 -13.23 -20.19 -16.75
#